data_AF-A0A8S1AHQ0-F1
#
_entry.id   AF-A0A8S1AHQ0-F1
#
_cell.length_a   1.000
_cell.length_b   1.000
_cell.length_c   1.000
_cell.angle_alpha   90.00
_cell.angle_beta   90.00
_cell.angle_gamma   90.00
#
_symmetry.space_group_name_H-M   'P 1'
#
loop_
_entity.id
_entity.type
_entity.pdbx_description
1 polymer ?
#
loop_
_entity_poly.entity_id
_entity_poly.type
_entity_poly.pdbx_seq_one_letter_code
_entity_poly.pdbx_strand_id
1 'polypeptide(L)'
;MKKVQFNDSFQRINYLYQISKLIINKNTALSSYYGNLIINVAKKNVLKIHPDIKRQICKKCRCILIHNVSGKMKLKQKKKSKIIEWACNTCGTKRTFPANNNKDHRVWVEKPEAVVEVIN
;
A
#
# COMPACT_ATOMS: atom_id res chain seq x y z
N MET A 1 13.44 -3.71 -26.09
CA MET A 1 12.62 -3.28 -24.93
C MET A 1 12.61 -1.77 -24.84
N LYS A 2 11.44 -1.14 -24.73
CA LYS A 2 11.36 0.30 -24.44
C LYS A 2 12.01 0.57 -23.07
N LYS A 3 12.90 1.56 -22.99
CA LYS A 3 13.51 1.98 -21.71
C LYS A 3 12.49 2.80 -20.94
N VAL A 4 11.89 2.18 -19.92
CA VAL A 4 11.02 2.88 -18.96
C VAL A 4 11.91 3.51 -17.90
N GLN A 5 11.75 4.81 -17.68
CA GLN A 5 12.50 5.52 -16.66
C GLN A 5 12.21 4.89 -15.28
N PHE A 6 13.25 4.62 -14.50
CA PHE A 6 13.17 3.99 -13.17
C PHE A 6 12.59 2.57 -13.13
N ASN A 7 12.58 1.83 -14.25
CA ASN A 7 12.09 0.44 -14.30
C ASN A 7 12.66 -0.44 -13.17
N ASP A 8 13.98 -0.42 -12.98
CA ASP A 8 14.66 -1.22 -11.96
C ASP A 8 14.18 -0.87 -10.54
N SER A 9 13.83 0.38 -10.29
CA SER A 9 13.31 0.82 -8.99
C SER A 9 11.90 0.32 -8.75
N PHE A 10 11.03 0.34 -9.78
CA PHE A 10 9.70 -0.24 -9.69
C PHE A 10 9.75 -1.76 -9.50
N GLN A 11 10.62 -2.45 -10.24
CA GLN A 11 10.86 -3.88 -10.06
C GLN A 11 11.35 -4.20 -8.64
N ARG A 12 12.30 -3.41 -8.12
CA ARG A 12 12.79 -3.55 -6.75
C ARG A 12 11.70 -3.33 -5.70
N ILE A 13 10.87 -2.30 -5.87
CA ILE A 13 9.72 -2.03 -4.97
C ILE A 13 8.74 -3.21 -5.00
N ASN A 14 8.43 -3.73 -6.18
CA ASN A 14 7.53 -4.87 -6.36
C ASN A 14 8.08 -6.13 -5.65
N TYR A 15 9.36 -6.44 -5.87
CA TYR A 15 10.03 -7.57 -5.22
C TYR A 15 10.02 -7.47 -3.68
N LEU A 16 10.39 -6.31 -3.15
CA LEU A 16 10.37 -6.07 -1.70
C LEU A 16 8.96 -6.17 -1.11
N TYR A 17 7.95 -5.68 -1.85
CA TYR A 17 6.55 -5.79 -1.43
C TYR A 17 6.07 -7.25 -1.35
N GLN A 18 6.39 -8.05 -2.37
CA GLN A 18 6.02 -9.47 -2.41
C GLN A 18 6.66 -10.26 -1.26
N ILE A 19 7.97 -10.07 -1.02
CA ILE A 19 8.66 -10.72 0.10
C ILE A 19 8.10 -10.26 1.44
N SER A 20 7.85 -8.96 1.61
CA SER A 20 7.29 -8.42 2.84
C SER A 20 5.92 -9.02 3.18
N LYS A 21 5.11 -9.31 2.14
CA LYS A 21 3.81 -9.98 2.26
C LYS A 21 3.94 -11.47 2.61
N LEU A 22 4.96 -12.17 2.10
CA LEU A 22 5.20 -13.57 2.40
C LEU A 22 5.77 -13.78 3.81
N ILE A 23 6.70 -12.91 4.22
CA ILE A 23 7.43 -13.09 5.48
C ILE A 23 6.63 -12.67 6.71
N ILE A 24 5.57 -11.86 6.55
CA ILE A 24 4.77 -11.32 7.66
C ILE A 24 4.22 -12.41 8.59
N ASN A 25 3.88 -13.58 8.06
CA ASN A 25 3.38 -14.72 8.82
C ASN A 25 4.47 -15.36 9.71
N LYS A 26 5.74 -15.22 9.32
CA LYS A 26 6.89 -15.81 10.02
C LYS A 26 7.55 -14.81 10.96
N ASN A 27 7.84 -13.61 10.45
CA ASN A 27 8.55 -12.57 11.18
C ASN A 27 8.04 -11.16 10.79
N THR A 28 7.36 -10.53 11.75
CA THR A 28 6.75 -9.21 11.57
C THR A 28 7.76 -8.06 11.57
N ALA A 29 8.88 -8.21 12.29
CA ALA A 29 9.96 -7.22 12.30
C ALA A 29 10.67 -7.18 10.93
N LEU A 30 10.91 -8.34 10.33
CA LEU A 30 11.54 -8.44 9.01
C LEU A 30 10.61 -7.90 7.90
N SER A 31 9.30 -8.15 7.98
CA SER A 31 8.32 -7.52 7.09
C SER A 31 8.38 -5.98 7.19
N SER A 32 8.47 -5.45 8.42
CA SER A 32 8.61 -4.01 8.68
C SER A 32 9.90 -3.43 8.11
N TYR A 33 11.01 -4.18 8.18
CA TYR A 33 12.29 -3.81 7.56
C TYR A 33 12.15 -3.67 6.04
N TYR A 34 11.57 -4.66 5.35
CA TYR A 34 11.32 -4.56 3.91
C TYR A 34 10.36 -3.41 3.55
N GLY A 35 9.35 -3.16 4.39
CA GLY A 35 8.47 -2.02 4.24
C GLY A 35 9.19 -0.67 4.34
N ASN A 36 10.19 -0.56 5.21
CA ASN A 36 11.06 0.62 5.26
C ASN A 36 11.90 0.76 4.00
N LEU A 37 12.47 -0.34 3.49
CA LEU A 37 13.23 -0.34 2.24
C LEU A 37 12.41 0.13 1.05
N ILE A 38 11.15 -0.34 0.91
CA ILE A 38 10.23 0.10 -0.15
C ILE A 38 10.10 1.63 -0.15
N ILE A 39 9.86 2.21 1.01
CA ILE A 39 9.66 3.66 1.12
C ILE A 39 10.97 4.42 0.93
N ASN A 40 12.11 3.87 1.37
CA ASN A 40 13.41 4.51 1.16
C ASN A 40 13.78 4.55 -0.33
N VAL A 41 13.56 3.46 -1.07
CA VAL A 41 13.75 3.42 -2.53
C VAL A 41 12.83 4.43 -3.21
N ALA A 42 11.54 4.45 -2.84
CA ALA A 42 10.59 5.40 -3.41
C ALA A 42 10.95 6.87 -3.10
N LYS A 43 11.40 7.18 -1.88
CA LYS A 43 11.84 8.53 -1.49
C LYS A 43 13.09 8.96 -2.25
N LYS A 44 14.11 8.08 -2.31
CA LYS A 44 15.39 8.38 -2.96
C LYS A 44 15.19 8.71 -4.44
N ASN A 45 14.29 8.00 -5.10
CA ASN A 45 14.04 8.14 -6.54
C ASN A 45 12.81 9.01 -6.85
N VAL A 46 12.21 9.65 -5.83
CA VAL A 46 11.01 10.52 -5.96
C VAL A 46 9.84 9.82 -6.69
N LEU A 47 9.64 8.53 -6.40
CA LEU A 47 8.63 7.70 -7.06
C LEU A 47 7.29 7.76 -6.36
N LYS A 48 6.21 7.81 -7.15
CA LYS A 48 4.84 7.66 -6.66
C LYS A 48 4.49 6.16 -6.62
N ILE A 49 4.30 5.64 -5.40
CA ILE A 49 3.87 4.25 -5.19
C ILE A 49 2.38 4.12 -5.50
N HIS A 50 1.98 2.97 -6.08
CA HIS A 50 0.57 2.63 -6.31
C HIS A 50 -0.26 2.77 -5.02
N PRO A 51 -1.48 3.36 -5.10
CA PRO A 51 -2.34 3.57 -3.93
C PRO A 51 -2.59 2.27 -3.15
N ASP A 52 -2.75 1.12 -3.80
CA ASP A 52 -3.02 -0.15 -3.11
C ASP A 52 -1.86 -0.64 -2.24
N ILE A 53 -0.63 -0.57 -2.76
CA ILE A 53 0.57 -0.88 -1.99
C ILE A 53 0.67 0.11 -0.81
N LYS A 54 0.46 1.41 -1.07
CA LYS A 54 0.50 2.45 -0.04
C LYS A 54 -0.58 2.26 1.03
N ARG A 55 -1.75 1.71 0.70
CA ARG A 55 -2.85 1.44 1.65
C ARG A 55 -2.51 0.28 2.58
N GLN A 56 -1.79 -0.72 2.08
CA GLN A 56 -1.35 -1.88 2.86
C GLN A 56 -0.13 -1.62 3.73
N ILE A 57 0.65 -0.55 3.51
CA ILE A 57 1.80 -0.22 4.38
C ILE A 57 1.34 0.59 5.60
N CYS A 58 1.70 0.14 6.80
CA CYS A 58 1.48 0.89 8.04
C CYS A 58 2.26 2.21 8.04
N LYS A 59 1.64 3.32 8.46
CA LYS A 59 2.30 4.65 8.43
C LYS A 59 3.54 4.75 9.34
N LYS A 60 3.50 4.09 10.50
CA LYS A 60 4.54 4.17 11.55
C LYS A 60 5.62 3.10 11.36
N CYS A 61 5.31 1.83 11.63
CA CYS A 61 6.29 0.74 11.56
C CYS A 61 6.58 0.22 10.15
N ARG A 62 5.80 0.63 9.14
CA ARG A 62 5.92 0.15 7.75
C ARG A 62 5.67 -1.35 7.54
N CYS A 63 5.14 -2.07 8.53
CA CYS A 63 4.69 -3.44 8.31
C CYS A 63 3.58 -3.49 7.24
N ILE A 64 3.54 -4.58 6.47
CA ILE A 64 2.44 -4.85 5.55
C ILE A 64 1.22 -5.30 6.36
N LEU A 65 0.08 -4.68 6.09
CA LEU A 65 -1.20 -4.91 6.72
C LEU A 65 -1.98 -5.93 5.90
N ILE A 66 -2.18 -7.11 6.48
CA ILE A 66 -3.04 -8.17 5.99
C ILE A 66 -4.12 -8.40 7.03
N HIS A 67 -5.36 -8.47 6.57
CA HIS A 67 -6.52 -8.69 7.44
C HIS A 67 -6.35 -10.00 8.23
N ASN A 68 -6.61 -9.95 9.53
CA ASN A 68 -6.50 -11.07 10.48
C ASN A 68 -5.10 -11.63 10.72
N VAL A 69 -4.06 -11.11 10.06
CA VAL A 69 -2.66 -11.50 10.29
C VAL A 69 -1.93 -10.39 11.03
N SER A 70 -1.61 -9.30 10.35
CA SER A 70 -0.80 -8.19 10.87
C SER A 70 -1.61 -6.94 11.17
N GLY A 71 -2.86 -6.89 10.70
CA GLY A 71 -3.77 -5.79 10.97
C GLY A 71 -5.22 -6.24 11.06
N LYS A 72 -6.00 -5.49 11.84
CA LYS A 72 -7.45 -5.64 11.93
C LYS A 72 -8.09 -4.60 11.01
N MET A 73 -8.90 -5.07 10.06
CA MET A 73 -9.73 -4.20 9.21
C MET A 73 -11.14 -4.21 9.77
N LYS A 74 -11.74 -3.04 9.96
CA LYS A 74 -13.13 -2.89 10.41
C LYS A 74 -13.85 -1.91 9.50
N LEU A 75 -15.07 -2.25 9.11
CA LEU A 75 -16.00 -1.29 8.52
C LEU A 75 -16.72 -0.58 9.66
N LYS A 76 -16.66 0.75 9.66
CA LYS A 76 -17.38 1.59 10.62
C LYS A 76 -18.30 2.54 9.86
N GLN A 77 -19.44 2.83 10.45
CA GLN A 77 -20.29 3.92 10.01
C GLN A 77 -19.97 5.15 10.85
N LYS A 78 -19.66 6.27 10.20
CA LYS A 78 -19.44 7.56 10.86
C LYS A 78 -20.40 8.58 10.25
N LYS A 79 -21.41 9.00 11.01
CA LYS A 79 -22.51 9.84 10.51
C LYS A 79 -23.18 9.18 9.29
N LYS A 80 -23.18 9.86 8.12
CA LYS A 80 -23.75 9.40 6.85
C LYS A 80 -22.75 8.65 5.95
N SER A 81 -21.49 8.47 6.37
CA SER A 81 -20.45 7.84 5.54
C SER A 81 -19.93 6.53 6.12
N LYS A 82 -19.60 5.58 5.23
CA LYS A 82 -18.92 4.33 5.58
C LYS A 82 -17.42 4.55 5.49
N ILE A 83 -16.67 4.03 6.47
CA ILE A 83 -15.21 4.11 6.51
C ILE A 83 -14.62 2.72 6.75
N ILE A 84 -13.47 2.46 6.13
CA ILE A 84 -12.61 1.32 6.41
C ILE A 84 -11.53 1.77 7.37
N GLU A 85 -11.52 1.23 8.58
CA GLU A 85 -10.45 1.45 9.55
C GLU A 85 -9.52 0.25 9.57
N TRP A 86 -8.24 0.51 9.34
CA TRP A 86 -7.14 -0.42 9.56
C TRP A 86 -6.46 -0.10 10.89
N ALA A 87 -6.25 -1.11 11.72
CA ALA A 87 -5.44 -1.03 12.93
C ALA A 87 -4.27 -2.01 12.83
N CYS A 88 -3.05 -1.51 12.97
CA CYS A 88 -1.84 -2.35 12.98
C CYS A 88 -1.72 -3.10 14.32
N ASN A 89 -1.52 -4.43 14.27
CA ASN A 89 -1.33 -5.25 15.46
C ASN A 89 0.06 -5.05 16.10
N THR A 90 1.06 -4.62 15.31
CA THR A 90 2.44 -4.44 15.79
C THR A 90 2.64 -3.12 16.54
N CYS A 91 2.12 -2.00 16.02
CA CYS A 91 2.37 -0.67 16.60
C CYS A 91 1.11 0.11 17.01
N GLY A 92 -0.07 -0.49 16.88
CA GLY A 92 -1.36 0.11 17.26
C GLY A 92 -1.84 1.28 16.40
N THR A 93 -1.05 1.70 15.40
CA THR A 93 -1.41 2.85 14.55
C THR A 93 -2.65 2.53 13.71
N LYS A 94 -3.59 3.47 13.69
CA LYS A 94 -4.84 3.37 12.95
C LYS A 94 -4.79 4.21 11.68
N ARG A 95 -5.44 3.72 10.62
CA ARG A 95 -5.59 4.44 9.36
C ARG A 95 -6.99 4.22 8.82
N THR A 96 -7.65 5.30 8.42
CA THR A 96 -9.00 5.25 7.88
C THR A 96 -9.01 5.58 6.39
N PHE A 97 -9.93 4.95 5.67
CA PHE A 97 -10.22 5.24 4.27
C PHE A 97 -11.74 5.41 4.11
N PRO A 98 -12.20 6.36 3.27
CA PRO A 98 -13.61 6.44 2.92
C PRO A 98 -14.01 5.19 2.11
N ALA A 99 -15.18 4.64 2.42
CA ALA A 99 -15.85 3.56 1.70
C ALA A 99 -17.27 3.97 1.31
N ASN A 100 -17.44 5.24 0.93
CA ASN A 100 -18.72 5.72 0.44
C ASN A 100 -19.03 5.05 -0.90
N ASN A 101 -20.26 4.56 -1.05
CA ASN A 101 -20.75 3.90 -2.26
C ASN A 101 -21.09 4.89 -3.40
N ASN A 102 -20.55 6.12 -3.37
CA ASN A 102 -20.75 7.04 -4.49
C ASN A 102 -19.98 6.48 -5.69
N LYS A 103 -20.70 6.14 -6.77
CA LYS A 103 -20.16 5.53 -7.99
C LYS A 103 -19.03 6.34 -8.64
N ASP A 104 -18.98 7.65 -8.36
CA ASP A 104 -17.99 8.57 -8.91
C ASP A 104 -16.69 8.67 -8.10
N HIS A 105 -16.63 8.13 -6.88
CA HIS A 105 -15.42 8.25 -6.06
C HIS A 105 -14.38 7.17 -6.43
N ARG A 106 -13.54 7.48 -7.43
CA ARG A 106 -12.41 6.64 -7.88
C ARG A 106 -11.07 7.31 -7.64
N VAL A 107 -10.01 6.51 -7.44
CA VAL A 107 -8.65 7.04 -7.35
C VAL A 107 -8.19 7.46 -8.75
N TRP A 108 -7.37 8.51 -8.87
CA TRP A 108 -6.87 9.00 -10.17
C TRP A 108 -6.32 7.88 -11.07
N VAL A 109 -5.55 6.94 -10.48
CA VAL A 109 -4.93 5.81 -11.21
C VAL A 109 -5.95 4.84 -11.81
N GLU A 110 -7.19 4.80 -11.31
CA GLU A 110 -8.26 3.93 -11.82
C GLU A 110 -9.02 4.56 -13.00
N LYS A 111 -8.78 5.84 -13.30
CA LYS A 111 -9.39 6.50 -14.46
C LYS A 111 -8.65 6.11 -15.74
N PRO A 112 -9.36 5.81 -16.85
CA PRO A 112 -8.72 5.47 -18.11
C PRO A 112 -7.81 6.59 -18.63
N GLU A 113 -8.19 7.85 -18.37
CA GLU A 113 -7.42 9.05 -18.73
C GLU A 113 -6.03 9.13 -18.06
N ALA A 114 -5.82 8.40 -16.95
CA ALA A 114 -4.55 8.40 -16.25
C ALA A 114 -3.51 7.48 -16.90
N VAL A 115 -3.91 6.60 -17.83
CA VAL A 115 -3.02 5.67 -18.51
C VAL A 115 -2.40 6.37 -19.72
N VAL A 116 -1.10 6.65 -19.64
CA VAL A 116 -0.35 7.28 -20.74
C VAL A 116 0.11 6.22 -21.74
N GLU A 117 0.69 5.12 -21.26
CA GLU A 117 1.16 4.00 -22.09
C GLU A 117 0.99 2.67 -21.33
N VAL A 118 0.60 1.62 -22.05
CA VAL A 118 0.63 0.23 -21.57
C VAL A 118 1.83 -0.44 -22.22
N ILE A 119 2.72 -0.99 -21.40
CA ILE A 119 3.90 -1.72 -21.88
C ILE A 119 3.50 -3.19 -21.92
N ASN A 120 3.38 -3.74 -23.14
CA ASN A 120 3.19 -5.17 -23.39
C ASN A 120 4.54 -5.90 -23.43
#